data_AF-A0A3M3REG9-F1
#
_entry.id   AF-A0A3M3REG9-F1
#
_cell.length_a   1.000
_cell.length_b   1.000
_cell.length_c   1.000
_cell.angle_alpha   90.00
_cell.angle_beta   90.00
_cell.angle_gamma   90.00
#
_symmetry.space_group_name_H-M   'P 1'
#
loop_
_entity.id
_entity.type
_entity.pdbx_description
1 polymer ?
#
loop_
_entity_poly.entity_id
_entity_poly.type
_entity_poly.pdbx_seq_one_letter_code
_entity_poly.pdbx_strand_id
1 'polypeptide(L)'
;DHVKDNRLKEWRNHEYKYDAWGNLIEKIVGIVRWQTFTYDSENRLVKTETMANSQVEVTSSYQYDSLGRRVGKQSDIQGQTDQKRFLWQGLRMLREESPEQSSLYLYEPGSYAPLARVDQKEGETENTIYYYHTDQIGTPLEMTDAEGHIVWQAKYAPWGLIKQLVVNEVEQNLRFQGQYFDVETGLHYNTFRYYDPEIG
;
A
#
# COMPACT_ATOMS: atom_id res chain seq x y z
N ASP A 1 7.67 -0.53 31.44
CA ASP A 1 7.30 -1.82 30.81
C ASP A 1 8.02 -2.00 29.50
N HIS A 2 8.95 -2.96 29.45
CA HIS A 2 9.61 -3.35 28.21
C HIS A 2 8.76 -4.44 27.55
N VAL A 3 8.31 -4.18 26.34
CA VAL A 3 7.68 -5.20 25.50
C VAL A 3 8.72 -6.29 25.26
N LYS A 4 8.43 -7.53 25.67
CA LYS A 4 9.37 -8.65 25.49
C LYS A 4 9.69 -8.80 23.99
N ASP A 5 10.98 -8.81 23.68
CA ASP A 5 11.51 -8.86 22.30
C ASP A 5 11.07 -7.69 21.40
N ASN A 6 10.58 -6.59 21.97
CA ASN A 6 10.04 -5.42 21.26
C ASN A 6 8.90 -5.74 20.25
N ARG A 7 8.09 -6.79 20.53
CA ARG A 7 6.97 -7.21 19.69
C ARG A 7 5.62 -6.84 20.31
N LEU A 8 4.87 -5.95 19.65
CA LEU A 8 3.53 -5.56 20.09
C LEU A 8 2.60 -6.77 19.99
N LYS A 9 2.02 -7.22 21.12
CA LYS A 9 1.08 -8.34 21.14
C LYS A 9 -0.37 -7.91 21.16
N GLU A 10 -0.66 -6.80 21.83
CA GLU A 10 -2.01 -6.27 22.00
C GLU A 10 -1.98 -4.76 21.93
N TRP A 11 -2.96 -4.18 21.23
CA TRP A 11 -3.21 -2.74 21.24
C TRP A 11 -4.69 -2.46 21.01
N ARG A 12 -5.35 -1.88 22.03
CA ARG A 12 -6.81 -1.69 22.03
C ARG A 12 -7.52 -3.03 21.84
N ASN A 13 -8.26 -3.19 20.74
CA ASN A 13 -8.97 -4.40 20.34
C ASN A 13 -8.19 -5.21 19.27
N HIS A 14 -6.89 -4.94 19.10
CA HIS A 14 -6.04 -5.64 18.15
C HIS A 14 -5.14 -6.62 18.89
N GLU A 15 -5.05 -7.86 18.39
CA GLU A 15 -4.08 -8.85 18.83
C GLU A 15 -3.15 -9.22 17.67
N TYR A 16 -1.87 -9.42 17.97
CA TYR A 16 -0.82 -9.68 17.00
C TYR A 16 0.01 -10.89 17.42
N LYS A 17 0.25 -11.79 16.48
CA LYS A 17 1.11 -12.96 16.69
C LYS A 17 2.21 -13.00 15.66
N TYR A 18 3.37 -13.48 16.09
CA TYR A 18 4.58 -13.49 15.30
C TYR A 18 5.18 -14.89 15.26
N ASP A 19 5.86 -15.21 14.17
CA ASP A 19 6.70 -16.39 14.10
C ASP A 19 8.00 -16.22 14.92
N ALA A 20 8.89 -17.22 14.86
CA ALA A 20 10.18 -17.21 15.55
C ALA A 20 11.18 -16.18 14.98
N TRP A 21 10.98 -15.73 13.73
CA TRP A 21 11.82 -14.75 13.04
C TRP A 21 11.32 -13.30 13.22
N GLY A 22 10.15 -13.13 13.84
CA GLY A 22 9.56 -11.83 14.13
C GLY A 22 8.64 -11.31 13.04
N ASN A 23 8.26 -12.13 12.06
CA ASN A 23 7.26 -11.76 11.07
C ASN A 23 5.86 -11.83 11.70
N LEU A 24 5.02 -10.82 11.45
CA LEU A 24 3.62 -10.83 11.84
C LEU A 24 2.89 -11.91 11.05
N ILE A 25 2.35 -12.94 11.71
CA ILE A 25 1.64 -14.05 11.06
C ILE A 25 0.11 -14.00 11.25
N GLU A 26 -0.37 -13.33 12.30
CA GLU A 26 -1.80 -13.11 12.52
C GLU A 26 -2.04 -11.72 13.12
N LYS A 27 -3.02 -10.97 12.58
CA LYS A 27 -3.60 -9.74 13.15
C LYS A 27 -5.09 -9.97 13.35
N ILE A 28 -5.56 -9.90 14.59
CA ILE A 28 -6.97 -10.04 14.95
C ILE A 28 -7.50 -8.67 15.35
N VAL A 29 -8.66 -8.28 14.83
CA VAL A 29 -9.32 -7.00 15.14
C VAL A 29 -10.72 -7.28 15.69
N GLY A 30 -10.87 -7.09 17.00
CA GLY A 30 -12.08 -7.47 17.72
C GLY A 30 -12.31 -8.98 17.66
N ILE A 31 -13.58 -9.39 17.51
CA ILE A 31 -13.97 -10.82 17.55
C ILE A 31 -14.11 -11.41 16.15
N VAL A 32 -14.36 -10.57 15.14
CA VAL A 32 -14.93 -11.01 13.86
C VAL A 32 -13.93 -11.00 12.72
N ARG A 33 -12.89 -10.15 12.76
CA ARG A 33 -11.97 -9.95 11.65
C ARG A 33 -10.58 -10.45 12.03
N TRP A 34 -10.04 -11.35 11.23
CA TRP A 34 -8.69 -11.88 11.39
C TRP A 34 -7.97 -11.92 10.05
N GLN A 35 -6.70 -11.53 10.08
CA GLN A 35 -5.81 -11.50 8.93
C GLN A 35 -4.64 -12.44 9.19
N THR A 36 -4.34 -13.32 8.25
CA THR A 36 -3.15 -14.17 8.28
C THR A 36 -2.14 -13.71 7.23
N PHE A 37 -0.87 -13.91 7.53
CA PHE A 37 0.26 -13.44 6.72
C PHE A 37 1.25 -14.58 6.53
N THR A 38 1.53 -14.95 5.28
CA THR A 38 2.46 -16.02 4.91
C THR A 38 3.70 -15.46 4.25
N TYR A 39 4.88 -15.90 4.68
CA TYR A 39 6.17 -15.44 4.17
C TYR A 39 6.93 -16.56 3.47
N ASP A 40 7.77 -16.19 2.51
CA ASP A 40 8.73 -17.11 1.89
C ASP A 40 10.01 -17.27 2.74
N SER A 41 10.95 -18.10 2.29
CA SER A 41 12.22 -18.34 2.98
C SER A 41 13.15 -17.12 3.01
N GLU A 42 12.86 -16.07 2.24
CA GLU A 42 13.58 -14.80 2.24
C GLU A 42 12.90 -13.74 3.13
N ASN A 43 11.91 -14.14 3.96
CA ASN A 43 11.09 -13.28 4.81
C ASN A 43 10.27 -12.22 4.04
N ARG A 44 9.85 -12.52 2.81
CA ARG A 44 8.96 -11.65 2.04
C ARG A 44 7.53 -12.14 2.17
N LEU A 45 6.58 -11.23 2.40
CA LEU A 45 5.16 -11.54 2.48
C LEU A 45 4.67 -11.99 1.10
N VAL A 46 4.25 -13.25 0.96
CA VAL A 46 3.82 -13.83 -0.33
C VAL A 46 2.32 -14.07 -0.41
N LYS A 47 1.61 -14.15 0.73
CA LYS A 47 0.16 -14.33 0.77
C LYS A 47 -0.44 -13.68 2.01
N THR A 48 -1.64 -13.11 1.85
CA THR A 48 -2.50 -12.69 2.96
C THR A 48 -3.91 -13.20 2.79
N GLU A 49 -4.57 -13.55 3.89
CA GLU A 49 -5.99 -13.88 3.89
C GLU A 49 -6.68 -13.06 4.99
N THR A 50 -7.72 -12.31 4.63
CA THR A 50 -8.61 -11.66 5.59
C THR A 50 -9.90 -12.44 5.62
N MET A 51 -10.30 -12.87 6.81
CA MET A 51 -11.62 -13.47 7.00
C MET A 51 -12.44 -12.62 7.97
N ALA A 52 -13.74 -12.54 7.69
CA ALA A 52 -14.73 -11.94 8.56
C ALA A 52 -15.85 -12.95 8.79
N ASN A 53 -16.35 -13.05 10.03
CA ASN A 53 -17.46 -13.94 10.37
C ASN A 53 -17.24 -15.40 9.88
N SER A 54 -16.01 -15.89 10.01
CA SER A 54 -15.57 -17.23 9.59
C SER A 54 -15.62 -17.51 8.07
N GLN A 55 -15.74 -16.48 7.23
CA GLN A 55 -15.66 -16.58 5.77
C GLN A 55 -14.49 -15.76 5.24
N VAL A 56 -13.74 -16.33 4.28
CA VAL A 56 -12.66 -15.61 3.59
C VAL A 56 -13.28 -14.49 2.76
N GLU A 57 -12.96 -13.25 3.07
CA GLU A 57 -13.43 -12.07 2.31
C GLU A 57 -12.37 -11.59 1.32
N VAL A 58 -11.09 -11.69 1.70
CA VAL A 58 -9.96 -11.23 0.90
C VAL A 58 -8.87 -12.28 0.88
N THR A 59 -8.37 -12.63 -0.30
CA THR A 59 -7.13 -13.38 -0.47
C THR A 59 -6.21 -12.61 -1.39
N SER A 60 -4.95 -12.44 -1.01
CA SER A 60 -3.97 -11.74 -1.83
C SER A 60 -2.67 -12.51 -1.93
N SER A 61 -1.98 -12.35 -3.06
CA SER A 61 -0.66 -12.93 -3.32
C SER A 61 0.28 -11.90 -3.92
N TYR A 62 1.57 -12.03 -3.62
CA TYR A 62 2.59 -11.07 -4.03
C TYR A 62 3.77 -11.78 -4.69
N GLN A 63 4.34 -11.13 -5.71
CA GLN A 63 5.47 -11.64 -6.48
C GLN A 63 6.64 -10.67 -6.41
N TYR A 64 7.85 -11.19 -6.28
CA TYR A 64 9.07 -10.41 -6.11
C TYR A 64 10.11 -10.78 -7.15
N ASP A 65 10.95 -9.82 -7.53
CA ASP A 65 12.16 -10.09 -8.30
C ASP A 65 13.33 -10.53 -7.38
N SER A 66 14.47 -10.88 -8.00
CA SER A 66 15.68 -11.30 -7.30
C SER A 66 16.34 -10.20 -6.46
N LEU A 67 15.94 -8.94 -6.62
CA LEU A 67 16.37 -7.83 -5.77
C LEU A 67 15.42 -7.59 -4.59
N GLY A 68 14.37 -8.42 -4.45
CA GLY A 68 13.38 -8.32 -3.38
C GLY A 68 12.32 -7.25 -3.61
N ARG A 69 12.22 -6.67 -4.81
CA ARG A 69 11.19 -5.67 -5.14
C ARG A 69 9.91 -6.37 -5.57
N ARG A 70 8.76 -5.92 -5.09
CA ARG A 70 7.47 -6.47 -5.49
C ARG A 70 7.17 -6.10 -6.94
N VAL A 71 7.06 -7.08 -7.82
CA VAL A 71 6.79 -6.92 -9.26
C VAL A 71 5.35 -7.23 -9.63
N GLY A 72 4.60 -7.86 -8.73
CA GLY A 72 3.20 -8.16 -8.96
C GLY A 72 2.40 -8.37 -7.67
N LYS A 73 1.11 -8.09 -7.75
CA LYS A 73 0.12 -8.52 -6.77
C LYS A 73 -1.18 -8.93 -7.44
N GLN A 74 -1.87 -9.86 -6.80
CA GLN A 74 -3.23 -10.25 -7.15
C GLN A 74 -4.04 -10.33 -5.85
N SER A 75 -5.22 -9.73 -5.84
CA SER A 75 -6.14 -9.75 -4.70
C SER A 75 -7.54 -10.12 -5.16
N ASP A 76 -8.15 -11.08 -4.48
CA ASP A 76 -9.55 -11.44 -4.64
C ASP A 76 -10.32 -10.86 -3.45
N ILE A 77 -11.06 -9.78 -3.67
CA ILE A 77 -11.82 -9.05 -2.64
C ILE A 77 -13.31 -9.22 -2.95
N GLN A 78 -14.06 -9.91 -2.08
CA GLN A 78 -15.50 -10.13 -2.24
C GLN A 78 -15.91 -10.70 -3.62
N GLY A 79 -15.06 -11.56 -4.19
CA GLY A 79 -15.27 -12.18 -5.50
C GLY A 79 -14.84 -11.35 -6.71
N GLN A 80 -14.27 -10.17 -6.50
CA GLN A 80 -13.63 -9.38 -7.55
C GLN A 80 -12.11 -9.55 -7.49
N THR A 81 -11.52 -9.91 -8.63
CA THR A 81 -10.07 -10.07 -8.77
C THR A 81 -9.46 -8.75 -9.26
N ASP A 82 -8.56 -8.17 -8.47
CA ASP A 82 -7.66 -7.09 -8.87
C ASP A 82 -6.26 -7.64 -9.12
N GLN A 83 -5.59 -7.17 -10.17
CA GLN A 83 -4.22 -7.54 -10.51
C GLN A 83 -3.42 -6.29 -10.86
N LYS A 84 -2.24 -6.17 -10.25
CA LYS A 84 -1.29 -5.10 -10.58
C LYS A 84 0.11 -5.64 -10.80
N ARG A 85 0.81 -5.10 -11.78
CA ARG A 85 2.25 -5.27 -11.99
C ARG A 85 2.98 -3.97 -11.68
N PHE A 86 4.22 -4.08 -11.24
CA PHE A 86 5.04 -2.95 -10.85
C PHE A 86 6.36 -2.93 -11.61
N LEU A 87 6.73 -1.76 -12.12
CA LEU A 87 8.04 -1.50 -12.71
C LEU A 87 8.83 -0.58 -11.80
N TRP A 88 10.15 -0.76 -11.78
CA TRP A 88 11.04 -0.11 -10.81
C TRP A 88 12.23 0.58 -11.48
N GLN A 89 12.57 1.77 -11.00
CA GLN A 89 13.83 2.46 -11.28
C GLN A 89 14.70 2.39 -10.03
N GLY A 90 15.71 1.51 -10.03
CA GLY A 90 16.45 1.20 -8.79
C GLY A 90 15.50 0.65 -7.72
N LEU A 91 15.41 1.32 -6.57
CA LEU A 91 14.49 0.98 -5.48
C LEU A 91 13.24 1.87 -5.43
N ARG A 92 12.97 2.64 -6.49
CA ARG A 92 11.80 3.53 -6.58
C ARG A 92 10.77 2.96 -7.55
N MET A 93 9.52 2.85 -7.12
CA MET A 93 8.43 2.34 -7.95
C MET A 93 8.18 3.34 -9.08
N LEU A 94 8.42 2.92 -10.31
CA LEU A 94 8.31 3.77 -11.49
C LEU A 94 6.88 3.73 -12.06
N ARG A 95 6.25 2.56 -12.09
CA ARG A 95 4.94 2.38 -12.72
C ARG A 95 4.14 1.29 -12.01
N GLU A 96 2.84 1.45 -11.96
CA GLU A 96 1.90 0.36 -11.73
C GLU A 96 1.01 0.15 -12.96
N GLU A 97 0.65 -1.11 -13.24
CA GLU A 97 -0.12 -1.51 -14.40
C GLU A 97 -1.18 -2.52 -13.98
N SER A 98 -2.45 -2.20 -14.22
CA SER A 98 -3.56 -3.15 -14.28
C SER A 98 -3.84 -3.49 -15.76
N PRO A 99 -4.72 -4.45 -16.06
CA PRO A 99 -5.09 -4.75 -17.45
C PRO A 99 -5.61 -3.53 -18.22
N GLU A 100 -6.37 -2.65 -17.56
CA GLU A 100 -7.10 -1.55 -18.18
C GLU A 100 -6.41 -0.18 -18.05
N GLN A 101 -5.45 -0.05 -17.12
CA GLN A 101 -4.81 1.23 -16.82
C GLN A 101 -3.36 1.05 -16.41
N SER A 102 -2.53 2.03 -16.73
CA SER A 102 -1.20 2.19 -16.16
C SER A 102 -1.01 3.57 -15.58
N SER A 103 -0.23 3.65 -14.52
CA SER A 103 0.11 4.92 -13.85
C SER A 103 1.63 5.02 -13.70
N LEU A 104 2.24 5.97 -14.41
CA LEU A 104 3.67 6.27 -14.35
C LEU A 104 3.91 7.37 -13.33
N TYR A 105 4.80 7.11 -12.37
CA TYR A 105 5.15 8.03 -11.30
C TYR A 105 6.43 8.80 -11.63
N LEU A 106 6.33 10.13 -11.59
CA LEU A 106 7.45 11.06 -11.69
C LEU A 106 7.74 11.61 -10.31
N TYR A 107 9.02 11.76 -9.98
CA TYR A 107 9.49 12.14 -8.66
C TYR A 107 10.50 13.26 -8.77
N GLU A 108 10.68 14.01 -7.69
CA GLU A 108 11.76 14.99 -7.62
C GLU A 108 13.14 14.32 -7.76
N PRO A 109 14.15 15.05 -8.27
CA PRO A 109 15.50 14.53 -8.41
C PRO A 109 16.08 14.02 -7.09
N GLY A 110 16.52 12.76 -7.05
CA GLY A 110 17.21 12.18 -5.90
C GLY A 110 16.32 11.87 -4.69
N SER A 111 15.00 12.00 -4.80
CA SER A 111 14.07 11.73 -3.69
C SER A 111 12.98 10.71 -4.06
N TYR A 112 12.18 10.35 -3.06
CA TYR A 112 10.94 9.59 -3.20
C TYR A 112 9.69 10.48 -3.15
N ALA A 113 9.86 11.82 -3.08
CA ALA A 113 8.73 12.75 -3.13
C ALA A 113 8.14 12.74 -4.54
N PRO A 114 6.87 12.34 -4.72
CA PRO A 114 6.27 12.31 -6.03
C PRO A 114 5.96 13.73 -6.51
N LEU A 115 6.19 13.98 -7.79
CA LEU A 115 6.00 15.27 -8.45
C LEU A 115 4.75 15.26 -9.33
N ALA A 116 4.61 14.21 -10.16
CA ALA A 116 3.47 14.06 -11.05
C ALA A 116 3.18 12.58 -11.32
N ARG A 117 1.97 12.29 -11.79
CA ARG A 117 1.56 10.97 -12.27
C ARG A 117 0.98 11.09 -13.67
N VAL A 118 1.34 10.17 -14.55
CA VAL A 118 0.78 10.08 -15.90
C VAL A 118 0.00 8.78 -16.00
N ASP A 119 -1.30 8.91 -16.14
CA ASP A 119 -2.22 7.78 -16.27
C ASP A 119 -2.56 7.57 -17.74
N GLN A 120 -2.46 6.32 -18.18
CA GLN A 120 -2.85 5.88 -19.51
C GLN A 120 -3.88 4.77 -19.35
N LYS A 121 -5.07 4.96 -19.92
CA LYS A 121 -6.14 3.96 -19.95
C LYS A 121 -6.21 3.28 -21.30
N GLU A 122 -6.55 1.99 -21.30
CA GLU A 122 -6.74 1.23 -22.53
C GLU A 122 -7.85 1.84 -23.38
N GLY A 123 -7.57 2.06 -24.68
CA GLY A 123 -8.53 2.64 -25.62
C GLY A 123 -8.58 4.18 -25.62
N GLU A 124 -7.95 4.87 -24.66
CA GLU A 124 -7.81 6.33 -24.68
C GLU A 124 -6.55 6.75 -25.47
N THR A 125 -6.68 7.79 -26.29
CA THR A 125 -5.58 8.30 -27.13
C THR A 125 -4.67 9.28 -26.39
N GLU A 126 -5.19 9.92 -25.35
CA GLU A 126 -4.48 10.93 -24.58
C GLU A 126 -4.25 10.42 -23.16
N ASN A 127 -3.11 10.80 -22.57
CA ASN A 127 -2.80 10.48 -21.18
C ASN A 127 -3.38 11.58 -20.28
N THR A 128 -3.83 11.19 -19.09
CA THR A 128 -4.20 12.16 -18.05
C THR A 128 -2.99 12.41 -17.15
N ILE A 129 -2.70 13.68 -16.87
CA ILE A 129 -1.57 14.07 -16.00
C ILE A 129 -2.14 14.64 -14.71
N TYR A 130 -1.56 14.20 -13.60
CA TYR A 130 -1.86 14.67 -12.26
C TYR A 130 -0.61 15.21 -11.59
N TYR A 131 -0.76 16.24 -10.74
CA TYR A 131 0.34 16.88 -10.02
C TYR A 131 0.18 16.66 -8.52
N TYR A 132 1.26 16.26 -7.86
CA TYR A 132 1.27 16.03 -6.42
C TYR A 132 1.62 17.30 -5.65
N HIS A 133 0.92 17.50 -4.53
CA HIS A 133 1.27 18.50 -3.52
C HIS A 133 1.60 17.76 -2.23
N THR A 134 2.83 17.93 -1.74
CA THR A 134 3.38 17.12 -0.64
C THR A 134 3.73 17.94 0.59
N ASP A 135 3.85 17.28 1.74
CA ASP A 135 4.43 17.87 2.96
C ASP A 135 5.96 17.93 2.90
N GLN A 136 6.61 18.43 3.97
CA GLN A 136 8.06 18.59 4.04
C GLN A 136 8.86 17.28 3.95
N ILE A 137 8.21 16.12 4.14
CA ILE A 137 8.82 14.80 4.00
C ILE A 137 8.33 14.07 2.75
N GLY A 138 7.68 14.76 1.80
CA GLY A 138 7.26 14.18 0.52
C GLY A 138 6.00 13.30 0.61
N THR A 139 5.22 13.40 1.69
CA THR A 139 3.92 12.72 1.79
C THR A 139 2.90 13.42 0.91
N PRO A 140 2.22 12.72 -0.03
CA PRO A 140 1.12 13.30 -0.79
C PRO A 140 0.00 13.80 0.13
N LEU A 141 -0.33 15.09 0.07
CA LEU A 141 -1.48 15.68 0.77
C LEU A 141 -2.65 15.90 -0.19
N GLU A 142 -2.34 16.32 -1.42
CA GLU A 142 -3.29 16.63 -2.47
C GLU A 142 -2.76 16.21 -3.84
N MET A 143 -3.67 16.02 -4.79
CA MET A 143 -3.38 15.80 -6.20
C MET A 143 -4.36 16.61 -7.05
N THR A 144 -3.83 17.31 -8.06
CA THR A 144 -4.64 18.12 -9.00
C THR A 144 -4.56 17.61 -10.43
N ASP A 145 -5.61 17.85 -11.22
CA ASP A 145 -5.58 17.66 -12.69
C ASP A 145 -4.79 18.78 -13.40
N ALA A 146 -4.83 18.80 -14.74
CA ALA A 146 -4.13 19.79 -15.56
C ALA A 146 -4.74 21.19 -15.48
N GLU A 147 -6.02 21.28 -15.15
CA GLU A 147 -6.79 22.51 -14.98
C GLU A 147 -6.65 23.10 -13.56
N GLY A 148 -6.06 22.33 -12.63
CA GLY A 148 -5.83 22.73 -11.24
C GLY A 148 -6.96 22.35 -10.28
N HIS A 149 -7.92 21.53 -10.69
CA HIS A 149 -8.93 21.00 -9.78
C HIS A 149 -8.33 19.91 -8.89
N ILE A 150 -8.68 19.92 -7.62
CA ILE A 150 -8.29 18.88 -6.66
C ILE A 150 -9.09 17.62 -6.98
N VAL A 151 -8.41 16.53 -7.33
CA VAL A 151 -9.01 15.22 -7.65
C VAL A 151 -8.75 14.17 -6.57
N TRP A 152 -7.83 14.45 -5.65
CA TRP A 152 -7.56 13.64 -4.47
C TRP A 152 -7.00 14.50 -3.35
N GLN A 153 -7.45 14.31 -2.12
CA GLN A 153 -6.95 15.05 -0.94
C GLN A 153 -7.16 14.22 0.33
N ALA A 154 -6.13 14.12 1.17
CA ALA A 154 -6.16 13.36 2.42
C ALA A 154 -5.63 14.16 3.61
N LYS A 155 -6.17 13.86 4.80
CA LYS A 155 -5.62 14.29 6.09
C LYS A 155 -5.08 13.09 6.84
N TYR A 156 -3.88 13.24 7.37
CA TYR A 156 -3.13 12.15 8.01
C TYR A 156 -3.11 12.27 9.53
N ALA A 157 -3.07 11.11 10.20
CA ALA A 157 -2.53 10.98 11.54
C ALA A 157 -0.99 11.08 11.49
N PRO A 158 -0.32 11.32 12.63
CA PRO A 158 1.14 11.43 12.68
C PRO A 158 1.90 10.23 12.08
N TRP A 159 1.33 9.03 12.18
CA TRP A 159 1.93 7.78 11.70
C TRP A 159 1.46 7.38 10.30
N GLY A 160 0.93 8.31 9.50
CA GLY A 160 0.61 8.07 8.10
C GLY A 160 -0.73 7.39 7.84
N LEU A 161 -1.53 7.14 8.88
CA LEU A 161 -2.92 6.70 8.71
C LEU A 161 -3.77 7.84 8.13
N ILE A 162 -4.46 7.60 7.03
CA ILE A 162 -5.44 8.55 6.51
C ILE A 162 -6.62 8.62 7.50
N LYS A 163 -6.79 9.77 8.15
CA LYS A 163 -7.93 10.07 9.05
C LYS A 163 -9.16 10.49 8.30
N GLN A 164 -8.96 11.17 7.18
CA GLN A 164 -10.04 11.67 6.34
C GLN A 164 -9.56 11.74 4.90
N LEU A 165 -10.36 11.21 3.99
CA LEU A 165 -10.20 11.40 2.56
C LEU A 165 -11.22 12.46 2.13
N VAL A 166 -10.72 13.68 1.88
CA VAL A 166 -11.56 14.85 1.60
C VAL A 166 -12.06 14.83 0.16
N VAL A 167 -11.18 14.42 -0.77
CA VAL A 167 -11.51 14.18 -2.19
C VAL A 167 -10.91 12.84 -2.59
N ASN A 168 -11.65 12.05 -3.39
CA ASN A 168 -11.24 10.72 -3.85
C ASN A 168 -11.84 10.39 -5.23
N GLU A 169 -11.62 11.27 -6.20
CA GLU A 169 -12.09 11.04 -7.57
C GLU A 169 -11.16 10.10 -8.34
N VAL A 170 -9.88 10.09 -7.95
CA VAL A 170 -8.86 9.25 -8.56
C VAL A 170 -8.12 8.47 -7.46
N GLU A 171 -7.90 7.17 -7.69
CA GLU A 171 -7.12 6.34 -6.78
C GLU A 171 -5.68 6.88 -6.64
N GLN A 172 -5.19 6.92 -5.41
CA GLN A 172 -3.81 7.28 -5.09
C GLN A 172 -3.32 6.37 -3.95
N ASN A 173 -2.23 5.65 -4.22
CA ASN A 173 -1.70 4.67 -3.28
C ASN A 173 -0.34 5.04 -2.66
N LEU A 174 0.39 6.05 -3.13
CA LEU A 174 1.64 6.44 -2.48
C LEU A 174 1.35 7.02 -1.09
N ARG A 175 2.18 6.67 -0.10
CA ARG A 175 2.06 7.15 1.29
C ARG A 175 3.32 7.91 1.66
N PHE A 176 3.91 7.68 2.82
CA PHE A 176 5.24 8.22 3.11
C PHE A 176 6.25 7.79 2.04
N GLN A 177 7.40 8.46 1.99
CA GLN A 177 8.43 8.19 0.97
C GLN A 177 8.72 6.69 0.78
N GLY A 178 8.52 6.22 -0.44
CA GLY A 178 8.73 4.82 -0.85
C GLY A 178 7.61 3.85 -0.47
N GLN A 179 6.56 4.32 0.21
CA GLN A 179 5.44 3.48 0.64
C GLN A 179 4.31 3.44 -0.40
N TYR A 180 3.72 2.26 -0.55
CA TYR A 180 2.54 1.99 -1.37
C TYR A 180 1.45 1.34 -0.52
N PHE A 181 0.24 1.88 -0.54
CA PHE A 181 -0.91 1.38 0.20
C PHE A 181 -1.53 0.15 -0.48
N ASP A 182 -1.65 -0.93 0.27
CA ASP A 182 -2.35 -2.15 -0.14
C ASP A 182 -3.73 -2.20 0.51
N VAL A 183 -4.75 -1.84 -0.27
CA VAL A 183 -6.15 -1.83 0.19
C VAL A 183 -6.60 -3.17 0.76
N GLU A 184 -6.08 -4.27 0.23
CA GLU A 184 -6.39 -5.64 0.65
C GLU A 184 -6.00 -5.96 2.11
N THR A 185 -4.96 -5.28 2.62
CA THR A 185 -4.43 -5.52 3.98
C THR A 185 -4.60 -4.31 4.88
N GLY A 186 -4.68 -3.11 4.31
CA GLY A 186 -4.55 -1.83 5.03
C GLY A 186 -3.10 -1.45 5.34
N LEU A 187 -2.12 -2.28 4.97
CA LEU A 187 -0.70 -2.05 5.21
C LEU A 187 -0.07 -1.21 4.10
N HIS A 188 1.05 -0.59 4.44
CA HIS A 188 1.87 0.13 3.48
C HIS A 188 3.09 -0.73 3.13
N TYR A 189 3.17 -1.20 1.89
CA TYR A 189 4.37 -1.85 1.36
C TYR A 189 5.52 -0.83 1.26
N ASN A 190 6.66 -1.15 1.85
CA ASN A 190 7.86 -0.29 1.91
C ASN A 190 9.11 -1.08 1.49
N THR A 191 9.11 -1.53 0.24
CA THR A 191 10.15 -2.32 -0.46
C THR A 191 10.50 -3.66 0.21
N PHE A 192 11.10 -3.63 1.40
CA PHE A 192 11.54 -4.83 2.13
C PHE A 192 10.71 -5.10 3.39
N ARG A 193 9.78 -4.22 3.74
CA ARG A 193 8.93 -4.34 4.92
C ARG A 193 7.50 -3.89 4.62
N TYR A 194 6.59 -4.28 5.49
CA TYR A 194 5.23 -3.76 5.54
C TYR A 194 5.08 -2.90 6.80
N TYR A 195 4.44 -1.75 6.66
CA TYR A 195 4.23 -0.78 7.72
C TYR A 195 2.74 -0.71 8.04
N ASP A 196 2.39 -0.80 9.32
CA ASP A 196 1.02 -0.68 9.80
C ASP A 196 0.80 0.76 10.31
N PRO A 197 0.11 1.62 9.52
CA PRO A 197 -0.06 3.03 9.89
C PRO A 197 -0.93 3.24 11.15
N GLU A 198 -1.67 2.22 11.61
CA GLU A 198 -2.49 2.32 12.82
C GLU A 198 -1.65 2.35 14.10
N ILE A 199 -0.50 1.68 14.08
CA ILE A 199 0.36 1.46 15.25
C ILE A 199 1.77 2.03 15.12
N GLY A 200 2.19 2.45 13.91
CA GLY A 200 3.52 3.00 13.65
C GLY A 200 4.62 1.93 13.60
#